data_AF-A0A4Q0XU02-F1
#
_entry.id   AF-A0A4Q0XU02-F1
#
_cell.length_a   1.000
_cell.length_b   1.000
_cell.length_c   1.000
_cell.angle_alpha   90.00
_cell.angle_beta   90.00
_cell.angle_gamma   90.00
#
_symmetry.space_group_name_H-M   'P 1'
#
loop_
_entity.id
_entity.type
_entity.pdbx_description
1 polymer ?
#
loop_
_entity_poly.entity_id
_entity_poly.type
_entity_poly.pdbx_seq_one_letter_code
_entity_poly.pdbx_strand_id
1 'polypeptide(L)' 'NIGYKLVQRFAGAHAHGPVVQGLAKPVNDLSRGCSVEDIANLVAITATQA' A
#
# COMPACT_ATOMS: atom_id res chain seq x y z
N ASN A 1 -2.82 12.19 -0.07
CA ASN A 1 -2.88 12.88 1.24
C ASN A 1 -1.47 13.38 1.57
N ILE A 2 -1.35 14.60 2.12
CA ILE A 2 -0.06 15.28 2.36
C ILE A 2 0.77 14.56 3.43
N GLY A 3 0.16 14.10 4.53
CA GLY A 3 0.89 13.60 5.70
C GLY A 3 1.84 12.44 5.38
N TYR A 4 1.31 11.35 4.78
CA TYR A 4 2.16 10.20 4.44
C TYR A 4 3.20 10.53 3.37
N LYS A 5 2.90 11.44 2.44
CA LYS A 5 3.86 11.88 1.41
C LYS A 5 4.98 12.75 1.98
N LEU A 6 4.71 13.57 3.00
CA LEU A 6 5.74 14.31 3.71
C LEU A 6 6.73 13.36 4.38
N VAL A 7 6.22 12.38 5.13
CA VAL A 7 7.08 11.40 5.83
C VAL A 7 7.86 10.55 4.82
N GLN A 8 7.22 10.10 3.73
CA GLN A 8 7.90 9.36 2.66
C GLN A 8 9.07 10.16 2.07
N ARG A 9 8.85 11.45 1.76
CA ARG A 9 9.83 12.27 1.02
C ARG A 9 10.91 12.87 1.91
N PHE A 10 10.58 13.27 3.13
CA PHE A 10 11.49 14.03 3.99
C PHE A 10 12.08 13.21 5.13
N ALA A 11 11.41 12.14 5.57
CA ALA A 11 11.93 11.23 6.60
C ALA A 11 12.48 9.91 6.02
N GLY A 12 12.43 9.73 4.69
CA GLY A 12 12.93 8.53 4.02
C GLY A 12 12.14 7.25 4.33
N ALA A 13 10.92 7.37 4.87
CA ALA A 13 10.10 6.22 5.19
C ALA A 13 9.54 5.55 3.92
N HIS A 14 9.40 4.23 3.97
CA HIS A 14 8.68 3.48 2.95
C HIS A 14 7.16 3.64 3.14
N ALA A 15 6.43 3.86 2.05
CA ALA A 15 4.98 4.00 2.06
C ALA A 15 4.34 2.88 1.24
N HIS A 16 3.83 1.85 1.91
CA HIS A 16 3.13 0.73 1.29
C HIS A 16 1.60 0.94 1.36
N GLY A 17 0.92 0.89 0.22
CA GLY A 17 -0.54 1.03 0.16
C GLY A 17 -1.04 1.75 -1.09
N PRO A 18 -2.34 2.12 -1.12
CA PRO A 18 -3.29 2.08 0.01
C PRO A 18 -3.67 0.66 0.46
N VAL A 19 -3.86 0.47 1.77
CA VAL A 19 -4.40 -0.77 2.37
C VAL A 19 -5.85 -0.53 2.79
N VAL A 20 -6.79 -1.25 2.17
CA VAL A 20 -8.22 -1.16 2.44
C VAL A 20 -8.57 -2.11 3.59
N GLN A 21 -9.41 -1.65 4.52
CA GLN A 21 -9.81 -2.42 5.69
C GLN A 21 -11.33 -2.41 5.85
N GLY A 22 -11.88 -3.42 6.54
CA GLY A 22 -13.30 -3.51 6.90
C GLY A 22 -14.22 -4.17 5.86
N LEU A 23 -13.67 -4.74 4.79
CA LEU A 23 -14.45 -5.50 3.80
C LEU A 23 -14.57 -6.98 4.20
N ALA A 24 -15.63 -7.66 3.73
CA ALA A 24 -15.86 -9.07 3.98
C ALA A 24 -14.82 -10.00 3.33
N LYS A 25 -14.11 -9.52 2.31
CA LYS A 25 -12.98 -10.19 1.67
C LYS A 25 -11.87 -9.18 1.41
N PRO A 26 -10.58 -9.57 1.49
CA PRO A 26 -9.47 -8.67 1.21
C PRO A 26 -9.46 -8.21 -0.24
N VAL A 27 -9.40 -6.90 -0.42
CA VAL A 27 -9.25 -6.25 -1.73
C VAL A 27 -8.38 -5.02 -1.50
N ASN A 28 -7.37 -4.81 -2.33
CA ASN A 28 -6.55 -3.59 -2.29
C ASN A 28 -6.42 -3.00 -3.69
N ASP A 29 -6.18 -1.69 -3.75
CA ASP A 29 -6.03 -0.93 -4.98
C ASP A 29 -4.55 -0.61 -5.24
N LEU A 30 -4.13 -0.74 -6.49
CA LEU A 30 -2.77 -0.40 -6.92
C LEU A 30 -2.78 0.94 -7.66
N SER A 31 -1.78 1.76 -7.36
CA SER A 31 -1.51 2.95 -8.17
C SER A 31 -1.13 2.53 -9.60
N ARG A 32 -1.67 3.23 -10.61
CA ARG A 32 -1.41 2.93 -12.04
C ARG A 32 0.06 2.86 -12.44
N GLY A 33 0.94 3.59 -11.75
CA GLY A 33 2.39 3.59 -11.98
C GLY A 33 3.18 2.81 -10.94
N CYS A 34 2.58 1.81 -10.29
CA CYS A 34 3.25 1.00 -9.28
C CYS A 34 4.39 0.17 -9.88
N SER A 35 5.42 -0.07 -9.07
CA SER A 35 6.53 -0.96 -9.42
C SER A 35 6.14 -2.43 -9.21
N VAL A 36 6.93 -3.36 -9.76
CA VAL A 36 6.76 -4.80 -9.50
C VAL A 36 6.89 -5.11 -8.00
N GLU A 37 7.76 -4.38 -7.29
CA GLU A 37 7.93 -4.51 -5.85
C GLU A 37 6.68 -4.06 -5.08
N ASP A 38 6.04 -2.97 -5.50
CA ASP A 38 4.77 -2.52 -4.88
C ASP A 38 3.66 -3.56 -5.06
N ILE A 39 3.59 -4.20 -6.24
CA ILE A 39 2.63 -5.28 -6.51
C ILE A 39 2.89 -6.46 -5.57
N ALA A 40 4.13 -6.93 -5.50
CA ALA A 40 4.49 -8.07 -4.65
C ALA A 40 4.20 -7.79 -3.17
N ASN A 41 4.56 -6.61 -2.68
CA ASN A 41 4.31 -6.19 -1.31
C ASN A 41 2.81 -6.12 -1.00
N LEU A 42 2.01 -5.54 -1.90
CA LEU A 42 0.56 -5.42 -1.67
C LEU A 42 -0.15 -6.77 -1.77
N VAL A 43 0.32 -7.69 -2.62
CA VAL A 43 -0.16 -9.08 -2.65
C VAL A 43 0.11 -9.77 -1.32
N ALA A 44 1.33 -9.66 -0.78
CA ALA A 44 1.67 -10.23 0.52
C ALA A 44 0.78 -9.67 1.64
N ILE A 45 0.55 -8.34 1.65
CA ILE A 45 -0.37 -7.71 2.61
C ILE A 45 -1.80 -8.25 2.44
N THR A 46 -2.32 -8.27 1.21
CA THR A 46 -3.69 -8.74 0.92
C THR A 46 -3.90 -10.19 1.36
N ALA A 47 -2.90 -11.06 1.16
CA ALA A 47 -2.95 -12.45 1.59
C ALA A 47 -3.02 -12.60 3.12
N THR A 48 -2.44 -11.66 3.87
CA THR A 48 -2.49 -11.68 5.35
C THR A 48 -3.77 -11.08 5.94
N GLN A 49 -4.54 -10.35 5.13
CA GLN A 49 -5.85 -9.81 5.55
C GLN A 49 -6.97 -10.84 5.46
N ALA A 50 -6.71 -12.00 4.85
CA ALA A 50 -7.67 -13.08 4.62
C ALA A 50 -7.88 -13.97 5.85
#